data_AF-A0AAJ1ZVI3-F1
#
_entry.id   AF-A0AAJ1ZVI3-F1
#
_cell.length_a   1.000
_cell.length_b   1.000
_cell.length_c   1.000
_cell.angle_alpha   90.00
_cell.angle_beta   90.00
_cell.angle_gamma   90.00
#
_symmetry.space_group_name_H-M   'P 1'
#
loop_
_entity.id
_entity.type
_entity.pdbx_description
1 polymer ?
#
loop_
_entity_poly.entity_id
_entity_poly.type
_entity_poly.pdbx_seq_one_letter_code
_entity_poly.pdbx_strand_id
1 'polypeptide(L)'
;MIETLVPAPQFLKRPSARVGLAFRPVPPQERPKGKSLVLRACREDMSSGNGFKWPWAGAMVEAPDRQPTHRCGSGLHGWLHGHGDHAIGGYIEPTANWLVIEVATDDIIELDGFCKFPRGKVVFVGTSKSAADYLLANDPCARELPVIGAHRAVGDHRAVFVGALGFAIAGNCGTAMAGYRGVATVGFGGMATTGFRGESTAGVRGTAIAGDGGTARAGNHGTAMVGFSGKASAGEKGQISIWYWDFYEMRYRMKVGYIGGEGLEPFTLYTLDDLLRFVKVPTQ
;
A
#
# COMPACT_ATOMS: atom_id res chain seq x y z
N MET A 1 -20.04 -31.72 -38.89
CA MET A 1 -20.80 -30.70 -38.15
C MET A 1 -21.33 -31.34 -36.89
N ILE A 2 -20.86 -30.86 -35.73
CA ILE A 2 -21.63 -30.45 -34.55
C ILE A 2 -20.55 -29.84 -33.63
N GLU A 3 -20.41 -28.51 -33.72
CA GLU A 3 -19.73 -27.70 -32.71
C GLU A 3 -20.61 -27.68 -31.47
N THR A 4 -20.11 -28.16 -30.34
CA THR A 4 -20.69 -27.86 -29.03
C THR A 4 -19.84 -26.81 -28.35
N LEU A 5 -20.37 -25.58 -28.36
CA LEU A 5 -19.89 -24.41 -27.63
C LEU A 5 -19.64 -24.76 -26.15
N VAL A 6 -18.39 -24.63 -25.71
CA VAL A 6 -18.07 -24.53 -24.28
C VAL A 6 -18.38 -23.10 -23.84
N PRO A 7 -19.28 -22.86 -22.87
CA PRO A 7 -19.61 -21.51 -22.43
C PRO A 7 -18.45 -20.88 -21.66
N ALA A 8 -18.25 -19.58 -21.87
CA ALA A 8 -17.27 -18.77 -21.14
C ALA A 8 -17.48 -18.88 -19.61
N PRO A 9 -16.41 -19.02 -18.81
CA PRO A 9 -16.55 -19.14 -17.36
C PRO A 9 -17.08 -17.82 -16.78
N GLN A 10 -18.28 -17.91 -16.20
CA GLN A 10 -18.89 -16.84 -15.41
C GLN A 10 -17.99 -16.55 -14.20
N PHE A 11 -17.67 -15.26 -13.98
CA PHE A 11 -16.98 -14.78 -12.79
C PHE A 11 -17.78 -15.12 -11.53
N LEU A 12 -17.50 -16.28 -10.93
CA LEU A 12 -18.04 -16.66 -9.64
C LEU A 12 -17.49 -15.73 -8.56
N LYS A 13 -18.41 -15.03 -7.88
CA LYS A 13 -18.12 -14.19 -6.72
C LYS A 13 -17.41 -15.02 -5.64
N ARG A 14 -16.31 -14.48 -5.13
CA ARG A 14 -15.48 -15.02 -4.05
C ARG A 14 -16.32 -15.38 -2.81
N PRO A 15 -16.13 -16.55 -2.18
CA PRO A 15 -16.62 -16.78 -0.83
C PRO A 15 -15.73 -16.02 0.17
N SER A 16 -16.31 -15.04 0.86
CA SER A 16 -15.72 -14.32 2.00
C SER A 16 -15.75 -15.22 3.23
N ALA A 17 -14.67 -15.97 3.49
CA ALA A 17 -14.47 -16.59 4.79
C ALA A 17 -14.01 -15.53 5.81
N ARG A 18 -14.96 -14.93 6.53
CA ARG A 18 -14.65 -14.17 7.76
C ARG A 18 -14.36 -15.19 8.86
N VAL A 19 -13.09 -15.35 9.21
CA VAL A 19 -12.73 -15.91 10.52
C VAL A 19 -13.11 -14.85 11.55
N GLY A 20 -14.28 -15.02 12.17
CA GLY A 20 -14.74 -14.17 13.25
C GLY A 20 -13.91 -14.40 14.50
N LEU A 21 -12.80 -13.66 14.66
CA LEU A 21 -12.29 -13.39 15.99
C LEU A 21 -13.35 -12.53 16.68
N ALA A 22 -13.98 -13.06 17.74
CA ALA A 22 -14.88 -12.28 18.57
C ALA A 22 -14.07 -11.13 19.19
N PHE A 23 -14.19 -9.93 18.62
CA PHE A 23 -13.72 -8.69 19.23
C PHE A 23 -14.44 -8.54 20.57
N ARG A 24 -13.72 -8.74 21.68
CA ARG A 24 -14.16 -8.18 22.96
C ARG A 24 -14.09 -6.66 22.81
N PRO A 25 -15.18 -5.91 23.06
CA PRO A 25 -15.10 -4.46 23.10
C PRO A 25 -14.05 -4.07 24.14
N VAL A 26 -13.00 -3.38 23.71
CA VAL A 26 -12.12 -2.68 24.64
C VAL A 26 -13.00 -1.62 25.31
N PRO A 27 -13.07 -1.57 26.66
CA PRO A 27 -13.84 -0.53 27.33
C PRO A 27 -13.35 0.84 26.86
N PRO A 28 -14.23 1.86 26.74
CA PRO A 28 -13.82 3.18 26.26
C PRO A 28 -12.70 3.70 27.16
N GLN A 29 -11.46 3.67 26.67
CA GLN A 29 -10.39 4.37 27.36
C GLN A 29 -10.70 5.86 27.20
N GLU A 30 -10.59 6.62 28.31
CA GLU A 30 -10.73 8.07 28.25
C GLU A 30 -9.76 8.60 27.20
N ARG A 31 -10.33 9.08 26.09
CA ARG A 31 -9.52 9.59 24.98
C ARG A 31 -8.84 10.88 25.46
N PRO A 32 -7.57 11.10 25.10
CA PRO A 32 -6.93 12.38 25.40
C PRO A 32 -7.78 13.50 24.82
N LYS A 33 -8.21 14.45 25.66
CA LYS A 33 -8.89 15.66 25.20
C LYS A 33 -7.92 16.46 24.33
N GLY A 34 -8.35 16.87 23.14
CA GLY A 34 -7.48 17.61 22.25
C GLY A 34 -7.96 17.64 20.81
N LYS A 35 -7.01 17.87 19.91
CA LYS A 35 -7.21 17.81 18.47
C LYS A 35 -6.32 16.73 17.89
N SER A 36 -6.84 16.01 16.90
CA SER A 36 -6.09 15.03 16.12
C SER A 36 -6.05 15.45 14.66
N LEU A 37 -5.01 15.02 13.95
CA LEU A 37 -4.92 15.23 12.51
C LEU A 37 -5.45 14.02 11.75
N VAL A 38 -6.23 14.31 10.72
CA VAL A 38 -6.82 13.32 9.82
C VAL A 38 -6.37 13.61 8.40
N LEU A 39 -5.77 12.61 7.76
CA LEU A 39 -5.39 12.67 6.35
C LEU A 39 -6.58 12.38 5.46
N ARG A 40 -6.66 13.09 4.33
CA ARG A 40 -7.67 12.84 3.31
C ARG A 40 -7.05 13.02 1.93
N ALA A 41 -7.55 12.26 0.95
CA ALA A 41 -7.32 12.51 -0.46
C ALA A 41 -8.65 12.80 -1.18
N CYS A 42 -8.62 13.71 -2.14
CA CYS A 42 -9.73 14.01 -3.04
C CYS A 42 -9.20 14.32 -4.45
N ARG A 43 -10.10 14.48 -5.41
CA ARG A 43 -9.73 14.86 -6.79
C ARG A 43 -9.07 16.24 -6.83
N GLU A 44 -8.43 16.53 -7.97
CA GLU A 44 -7.80 17.82 -8.27
C GLU A 44 -8.77 19.00 -8.08
N ASP A 45 -10.04 18.81 -8.43
CA ASP A 45 -11.11 19.81 -8.27
C ASP A 45 -11.69 19.89 -6.84
N MET A 46 -10.98 19.32 -5.86
CA MET A 46 -11.36 19.19 -4.45
C MET A 46 -12.61 18.33 -4.17
N SER A 47 -13.13 17.61 -5.18
CA SER A 47 -14.30 16.75 -4.98
C SER A 47 -13.94 15.35 -4.48
N SER A 48 -14.82 14.81 -3.64
CA SER A 48 -14.90 13.37 -3.37
C SER A 48 -15.81 12.70 -4.40
N GLY A 49 -15.75 11.38 -4.48
CA GLY A 49 -16.47 10.57 -5.47
C GLY A 49 -17.99 10.59 -5.30
N ASN A 50 -18.48 10.99 -4.12
CA ASN A 50 -19.89 11.29 -3.86
C ASN A 50 -20.28 12.75 -4.22
N GLY A 51 -19.38 13.52 -4.85
CA GLY A 51 -19.61 14.91 -5.24
C GLY A 51 -19.31 15.95 -4.16
N PHE A 52 -19.03 15.55 -2.92
CA PHE A 52 -18.72 16.50 -1.84
C PHE A 52 -17.44 17.29 -2.14
N LYS A 53 -17.51 18.62 -2.10
CA LYS A 53 -16.40 19.53 -2.35
C LYS A 53 -15.74 19.95 -1.03
N TRP A 54 -14.47 19.59 -0.87
CA TRP A 54 -13.68 20.05 0.27
C TRP A 54 -13.25 21.50 0.08
N PRO A 55 -13.22 22.30 1.15
CA PRO A 55 -12.66 23.64 1.07
C PRO A 55 -11.13 23.60 1.13
N TRP A 56 -10.51 24.71 0.76
CA TRP A 56 -9.06 24.88 0.82
C TRP A 56 -8.54 25.13 2.26
N ALA A 57 -7.22 25.10 2.43
CA ALA A 57 -6.57 25.31 3.72
C ALA A 57 -7.02 26.63 4.39
N GLY A 58 -7.21 26.58 5.70
CA GLY A 58 -7.70 27.67 6.54
C GLY A 58 -9.19 27.62 6.82
N ALA A 59 -9.98 26.99 5.95
CA ALA A 59 -11.44 26.94 6.07
C ALA A 59 -11.93 25.80 6.98
N MET A 60 -13.10 26.02 7.58
CA MET A 60 -13.87 24.99 8.27
C MET A 60 -14.66 24.16 7.25
N VAL A 61 -14.77 22.86 7.52
CA VAL A 61 -15.58 21.92 6.76
C VAL A 61 -16.53 21.19 7.70
N GLU A 62 -17.77 20.98 7.27
CA GLU A 62 -18.80 20.26 8.04
C GLU A 62 -19.57 19.31 7.12
N ALA A 63 -19.90 18.13 7.65
CA ALA A 63 -20.66 17.12 6.93
C ALA A 63 -22.14 17.54 6.81
N PRO A 64 -22.73 17.53 5.60
CA PRO A 64 -24.14 17.89 5.40
C PRO A 64 -25.11 16.82 5.93
N ASP A 65 -24.67 15.58 6.11
CA ASP A 65 -25.50 14.39 6.35
C ASP A 65 -25.15 13.67 7.68
N ARG A 66 -24.71 14.41 8.70
CA ARG A 66 -24.20 13.89 9.99
C ARG A 66 -25.13 12.85 10.65
N GLN A 67 -24.57 11.68 10.98
CA GLN A 67 -25.17 10.71 11.90
C GLN A 67 -24.11 10.02 12.78
N PRO A 68 -24.29 9.96 14.11
CA PRO A 68 -23.33 9.38 15.05
C PRO A 68 -23.48 7.84 15.13
N THR A 69 -23.29 7.16 14.00
CA THR A 69 -23.40 5.69 13.90
C THR A 69 -22.04 5.07 13.60
N HIS A 70 -21.79 3.80 13.97
CA HIS A 70 -20.55 3.08 13.57
C HIS A 70 -20.67 2.41 12.19
N ARG A 71 -21.48 2.98 11.28
CA ARG A 71 -21.64 2.52 9.90
C ARG A 71 -20.96 3.48 8.92
N CYS A 72 -20.48 2.94 7.81
CA CYS A 72 -19.97 3.73 6.68
C CYS A 72 -21.12 4.53 6.05
N GLY A 73 -20.86 5.80 5.73
CA GLY A 73 -21.89 6.79 5.35
C GLY A 73 -22.14 7.80 6.48
N SER A 74 -22.63 8.99 6.12
CA SER A 74 -22.91 10.11 7.03
C SER A 74 -21.69 10.61 7.80
N GLY A 75 -21.10 11.72 7.33
CA GLY A 75 -19.88 12.29 7.90
C GLY A 75 -18.73 12.46 6.90
N LEU A 76 -17.74 13.24 7.30
CA LEU A 76 -16.46 13.36 6.61
C LEU A 76 -15.60 12.14 6.96
N HIS A 77 -14.78 11.68 6.01
CA HIS A 77 -13.94 10.49 6.18
C HIS A 77 -12.46 10.84 6.02
N GLY A 78 -11.59 10.04 6.63
CA GLY A 78 -10.15 10.13 6.43
C GLY A 78 -9.39 9.11 7.24
N TRP A 79 -8.06 9.25 7.30
CA TRP A 79 -7.17 8.37 8.04
C TRP A 79 -6.60 9.12 9.24
N LEU A 80 -7.04 8.74 10.44
CA LEU A 80 -6.55 9.29 11.69
C LEU A 80 -5.03 9.08 11.78
N HIS A 81 -4.28 10.12 12.11
CA HIS A 81 -2.81 10.12 12.12
C HIS A 81 -2.17 9.65 10.79
N GLY A 82 -2.91 9.72 9.68
CA GLY A 82 -2.44 9.37 8.34
C GLY A 82 -2.19 7.89 8.07
N HIS A 83 -2.76 6.98 8.87
CA HIS A 83 -2.58 5.53 8.69
C HIS A 83 -3.93 4.80 8.62
N GLY A 84 -3.93 3.62 7.98
CA GLY A 84 -5.10 2.75 7.87
C GLY A 84 -5.27 2.12 6.49
N ASP A 85 -6.48 1.64 6.22
CA ASP A 85 -6.89 1.08 4.94
C ASP A 85 -7.11 2.17 3.89
N HIS A 86 -6.06 2.39 3.10
CA HIS A 86 -6.05 3.29 1.96
C HIS A 86 -7.06 2.92 0.85
N ALA A 87 -7.54 1.66 0.77
CA ALA A 87 -8.43 1.20 -0.31
C ALA A 87 -9.81 1.89 -0.28
N ILE A 88 -10.19 2.43 0.87
CA ILE A 88 -11.47 3.10 1.12
C ILE A 88 -11.45 4.54 0.61
N GLY A 89 -10.26 5.08 0.33
CA GLY A 89 -10.05 6.48 -0.04
C GLY A 89 -10.36 6.82 -1.49
N GLY A 90 -10.31 5.86 -2.41
CA GLY A 90 -10.78 6.03 -3.79
C GLY A 90 -10.00 6.97 -4.73
N TYR A 91 -8.84 7.52 -4.35
CA TYR A 91 -8.07 8.43 -5.24
C TYR A 91 -6.57 8.11 -5.18
N ILE A 92 -6.05 7.59 -6.30
CA ILE A 92 -4.62 7.31 -6.54
C ILE A 92 -4.17 8.05 -7.82
N GLU A 93 -4.93 9.07 -8.21
CA GLU A 93 -4.61 9.89 -9.38
C GLU A 93 -3.39 10.76 -9.06
N PRO A 94 -2.45 10.94 -10.01
CA PRO A 94 -1.28 11.80 -9.80
C PRO A 94 -1.63 13.25 -9.44
N THR A 95 -2.80 13.72 -9.87
CA THR A 95 -3.30 15.08 -9.62
C THR A 95 -4.20 15.21 -8.38
N ALA A 96 -4.36 14.12 -7.61
CA ALA A 96 -5.18 14.14 -6.40
C ALA A 96 -4.60 15.10 -5.36
N ASN A 97 -5.48 15.88 -4.73
CA ASN A 97 -5.14 16.74 -3.61
C ASN A 97 -5.22 15.97 -2.29
N TRP A 98 -4.20 16.14 -1.45
CA TRP A 98 -4.11 15.56 -0.12
C TRP A 98 -4.26 16.64 0.93
N LEU A 99 -5.22 16.44 1.83
CA LEU A 99 -5.62 17.38 2.86
C LEU A 99 -5.22 16.82 4.23
N VAL A 100 -4.83 17.72 5.12
CA VAL A 100 -4.76 17.42 6.56
C VAL A 100 -5.85 18.24 7.23
N ILE A 101 -6.70 17.55 7.99
CA ILE A 101 -7.82 18.15 8.71
C ILE A 101 -7.54 18.02 10.21
N GLU A 102 -7.60 19.15 10.90
CA GLU A 102 -7.59 19.20 12.35
C GLU A 102 -9.03 18.99 12.87
N VAL A 103 -9.21 17.94 13.67
CA VAL A 103 -10.50 17.48 14.17
C VAL A 103 -10.46 17.37 15.69
N ALA A 104 -11.53 17.74 16.38
CA ALA A 104 -11.65 17.48 17.82
C ALA A 104 -11.62 15.97 18.08
N THR A 105 -10.71 15.49 18.91
CA THR A 105 -10.48 14.05 19.12
C THR A 105 -11.75 13.31 19.57
N ASP A 106 -12.60 13.97 20.36
CA ASP A 106 -13.87 13.40 20.85
C ASP A 106 -14.92 13.21 19.75
N ASP A 107 -14.83 13.96 18.65
CA ASP A 107 -15.75 13.91 17.52
C ASP A 107 -15.38 12.80 16.51
N ILE A 108 -14.23 12.14 16.71
CA ILE A 108 -13.72 11.09 15.80
C ILE A 108 -14.35 9.75 16.16
N ILE A 109 -14.90 9.08 15.15
CA ILE A 109 -15.36 7.70 15.21
C ILE A 109 -14.41 6.87 14.36
N GLU A 110 -13.62 6.02 15.01
CA GLU A 110 -12.78 5.05 14.32
C GLU A 110 -13.66 3.91 13.76
N LEU A 111 -13.38 3.58 12.51
CA LEU A 111 -13.98 2.50 11.75
C LEU A 111 -12.85 1.54 11.34
N ASP A 112 -13.21 0.40 10.75
CA ASP A 112 -12.22 -0.59 10.31
C ASP A 112 -11.30 -0.01 9.21
N GLY A 113 -10.10 0.43 9.60
CA GLY A 113 -9.08 0.99 8.72
C GLY A 113 -9.21 2.49 8.38
N PHE A 114 -10.18 3.22 8.91
CA PHE A 114 -10.34 4.67 8.65
C PHE A 114 -11.15 5.31 9.78
N CYS A 115 -11.34 6.62 9.74
CA CYS A 115 -12.21 7.32 10.69
C CYS A 115 -13.27 8.15 9.97
N LYS A 116 -14.32 8.49 10.71
CA LYS A 116 -15.24 9.55 10.32
C LYS A 116 -15.40 10.61 11.40
N PHE A 117 -15.77 11.82 10.97
CA PHE A 117 -15.91 12.98 11.83
C PHE A 117 -16.95 13.96 11.25
N PRO A 118 -17.62 14.75 12.10
CA PRO A 118 -18.68 15.66 11.68
C PRO A 118 -18.14 16.94 11.04
N ARG A 119 -17.00 17.46 11.51
CA ARG A 119 -16.40 18.72 11.07
C ARG A 119 -14.94 18.82 11.45
N GLY A 120 -14.23 19.74 10.81
CA GLY A 120 -12.84 20.04 11.14
C GLY A 120 -12.35 21.27 10.40
N LYS A 121 -11.12 21.68 10.69
CA LYS A 121 -10.43 22.73 9.96
C LYS A 121 -9.47 22.09 8.96
N VAL A 122 -9.58 22.41 7.68
CA VAL A 122 -8.55 22.02 6.71
C VAL A 122 -7.32 22.86 7.02
N VAL A 123 -6.24 22.24 7.50
CA VAL A 123 -5.00 22.94 7.90
C VAL A 123 -3.91 22.86 6.83
N PHE A 124 -4.02 21.91 5.91
CA PHE A 124 -3.07 21.74 4.81
C PHE A 124 -3.76 21.18 3.57
N VAL A 125 -3.30 21.57 2.38
CA VAL A 125 -3.63 20.97 1.08
C VAL A 125 -2.35 20.90 0.24
N GLY A 126 -2.08 19.75 -0.38
CA GLY A 126 -0.93 19.59 -1.27
C GLY A 126 -0.82 18.19 -1.87
N THR A 127 0.40 17.79 -2.19
CA THR A 127 0.72 16.42 -2.65
C THR A 127 0.67 15.41 -1.51
N SER A 128 0.61 14.11 -1.84
CA SER A 128 0.70 13.01 -0.86
C SER A 128 1.92 13.14 0.05
N LYS A 129 3.10 13.36 -0.54
CA LYS A 129 4.35 13.55 0.20
C LYS A 129 4.27 14.75 1.14
N SER A 130 3.87 15.92 0.62
CA SER A 130 3.84 17.14 1.45
C SER A 130 2.80 17.07 2.57
N ALA A 131 1.68 16.37 2.37
CA ALA A 131 0.69 16.14 3.41
C ALA A 131 1.20 15.15 4.48
N ALA A 132 1.91 14.09 4.07
CA ALA A 132 2.58 13.18 4.99
C ALA A 132 3.69 13.88 5.79
N ASP A 133 4.49 14.73 5.16
CA ASP A 133 5.51 15.55 5.83
C ASP A 133 4.86 16.49 6.86
N TYR A 134 3.74 17.12 6.51
CA TYR A 134 2.96 17.95 7.45
C TYR A 134 2.51 17.16 8.68
N LEU A 135 1.98 15.94 8.49
CA LEU A 135 1.60 15.07 9.60
C LEU A 135 2.80 14.72 10.48
N LEU A 136 3.90 14.25 9.90
CA LEU A 136 5.10 13.87 10.65
C LEU A 136 5.70 15.05 11.44
N ALA A 137 5.58 16.27 10.92
CA ALA A 137 6.02 17.47 11.61
C ALA A 137 5.10 17.87 12.78
N ASN A 138 3.78 17.68 12.65
CA ASN A 138 2.78 18.27 13.56
C ASN A 138 2.01 17.26 14.43
N ASP A 139 2.19 15.95 14.21
CA ASP A 139 1.47 14.88 14.90
C ASP A 139 2.46 13.86 15.48
N PRO A 140 2.69 13.85 16.81
CA PRO A 140 3.57 12.89 17.45
C PRO A 140 3.17 11.42 17.22
N CYS A 141 1.87 11.11 17.15
CA CYS A 141 1.40 9.75 16.89
C CYS A 141 1.79 9.29 15.49
N ALA A 142 1.71 10.18 14.50
CA ALA A 142 2.06 9.86 13.11
C ALA A 142 3.53 9.42 12.94
N ARG A 143 4.46 9.87 13.79
CA ARG A 143 5.90 9.53 13.69
C ARG A 143 6.20 8.05 13.93
N GLU A 144 5.37 7.41 14.74
CA GLU A 144 5.48 6.00 15.12
C GLU A 144 4.64 5.09 14.21
N LEU A 145 3.91 5.67 13.25
CA LEU A 145 2.95 4.94 12.40
C LEU A 145 3.42 4.90 10.94
N PRO A 146 2.98 3.89 10.16
CA PRO A 146 3.25 3.82 8.73
C PRO A 146 2.33 4.80 7.98
N VAL A 147 2.71 6.08 7.98
CA VAL A 147 1.95 7.14 7.33
C VAL A 147 1.86 6.92 5.81
N ILE A 148 0.64 7.00 5.29
CA ILE A 148 0.34 6.87 3.86
C ILE A 148 1.00 8.03 3.11
N GLY A 149 1.68 7.73 2.00
CA GLY A 149 2.38 8.72 1.18
C GLY A 149 3.67 9.27 1.80
N ALA A 150 4.14 8.73 2.92
CA ALA A 150 5.37 9.20 3.57
C ALA A 150 6.62 8.76 2.82
N HIS A 151 7.63 9.63 2.80
CA HIS A 151 8.97 9.35 2.28
C HIS A 151 9.95 9.36 3.44
N ARG A 152 10.58 8.22 3.75
CA ARG A 152 11.53 8.09 4.87
C ARG A 152 12.80 7.39 4.42
N ALA A 153 13.93 7.91 4.89
CA ALA A 153 15.25 7.34 4.67
C ALA A 153 15.99 7.14 5.99
N VAL A 154 16.69 6.02 6.13
CA VAL A 154 17.54 5.70 7.28
C VAL A 154 18.89 5.14 6.80
N GLY A 155 19.91 5.26 7.64
CA GLY A 155 21.26 4.76 7.34
C GLY A 155 21.38 3.23 7.41
N ASP A 156 22.63 2.76 7.37
CA ASP A 156 22.99 1.35 7.42
C ASP A 156 22.49 0.67 8.71
N HIS A 157 22.14 -0.61 8.60
CA HIS A 157 21.66 -1.45 9.71
C HIS A 157 20.38 -0.96 10.41
N ARG A 158 19.62 -0.06 9.79
CA ARG A 158 18.36 0.46 10.34
C ARG A 158 17.15 -0.06 9.59
N ALA A 159 16.02 -0.05 10.30
CA ALA A 159 14.72 -0.37 9.74
C ALA A 159 13.89 0.90 9.54
N VAL A 160 13.13 0.95 8.45
CA VAL A 160 12.18 2.03 8.15
C VAL A 160 10.90 1.45 7.56
N PHE A 161 9.78 2.02 7.99
CA PHE A 161 8.44 1.59 7.61
C PHE A 161 7.63 2.82 7.17
N VAL A 162 6.93 2.69 6.05
CA VAL A 162 5.99 3.71 5.52
C VAL A 162 4.68 3.05 5.09
N GLY A 163 3.61 3.83 5.03
CA GLY A 163 2.29 3.35 4.63
C GLY A 163 2.17 3.05 3.14
N ALA A 164 0.93 2.87 2.69
CA ALA A 164 0.62 2.78 1.26
C ALA A 164 1.11 4.02 0.51
N LEU A 165 1.50 3.86 -0.75
CA LEU A 165 2.02 4.93 -1.61
C LEU A 165 3.29 5.63 -1.07
N GLY A 166 3.90 5.11 -0.02
CA GLY A 166 5.09 5.66 0.60
C GLY A 166 6.39 5.17 -0.06
N PHE A 167 7.47 5.87 0.24
CA PHE A 167 8.83 5.55 -0.20
C PHE A 167 9.72 5.30 1.03
N ALA A 168 10.25 4.08 1.15
CA ALA A 168 11.12 3.66 2.23
C ALA A 168 12.53 3.39 1.68
N ILE A 169 13.56 4.03 2.26
CA ILE A 169 14.96 3.83 1.89
C ILE A 169 15.75 3.44 3.14
N ALA A 170 16.47 2.32 3.09
CA ALA A 170 17.44 1.96 4.12
C ALA A 170 18.83 1.75 3.51
N GLY A 171 19.87 1.95 4.32
CA GLY A 171 21.26 1.72 3.92
C GLY A 171 21.62 0.24 3.77
N ASN A 172 22.91 -0.05 3.79
CA ASN A 172 23.44 -1.42 3.75
C ASN A 172 22.97 -2.22 4.98
N CYS A 173 22.65 -3.49 4.75
CA CYS A 173 22.11 -4.41 5.77
C CYS A 173 20.87 -3.83 6.50
N GLY A 174 20.17 -2.87 5.86
CA GLY A 174 18.96 -2.25 6.39
C GLY A 174 17.70 -2.99 5.95
N THR A 175 16.57 -2.58 6.54
CA THR A 175 15.24 -3.09 6.21
C THR A 175 14.34 -1.93 5.81
N ALA A 176 13.77 -1.97 4.61
CA ALA A 176 12.80 -0.99 4.15
C ALA A 176 11.46 -1.68 3.85
N MET A 177 10.39 -1.18 4.44
CA MET A 177 9.03 -1.68 4.21
C MET A 177 8.08 -0.57 3.77
N ALA A 178 7.37 -0.79 2.66
CA ALA A 178 6.33 0.12 2.18
C ALA A 178 5.02 -0.63 1.89
N GLY A 179 3.90 0.06 2.03
CA GLY A 179 2.57 -0.52 1.84
C GLY A 179 2.20 -0.78 0.38
N TYR A 180 0.88 -0.85 0.11
CA TYR A 180 0.32 -0.96 -1.25
C TYR A 180 0.88 0.13 -2.18
N ARG A 181 1.31 -0.26 -3.38
CA ARG A 181 1.98 0.64 -4.36
C ARG A 181 3.08 1.50 -3.75
N GLY A 182 3.68 1.05 -2.65
CA GLY A 182 4.83 1.68 -2.06
C GLY A 182 6.11 1.29 -2.80
N VAL A 183 7.17 2.02 -2.51
CA VAL A 183 8.51 1.76 -3.03
C VAL A 183 9.44 1.53 -1.85
N ALA A 184 10.19 0.43 -1.87
CA ALA A 184 11.21 0.13 -0.88
C ALA A 184 12.56 -0.08 -1.56
N THR A 185 13.60 0.62 -1.11
CA THR A 185 14.97 0.48 -1.62
C THR A 185 15.94 0.24 -0.47
N VAL A 186 16.82 -0.75 -0.62
CA VAL A 186 17.86 -1.06 0.36
C VAL A 186 19.24 -1.25 -0.29
N GLY A 187 20.28 -0.99 0.49
CA GLY A 187 21.68 -1.20 0.08
C GLY A 187 22.11 -2.68 0.03
N PHE A 188 23.43 -2.89 0.07
CA PHE A 188 24.05 -4.22 0.08
C PHE A 188 23.51 -5.08 1.22
N GLY A 189 23.15 -6.34 0.94
CA GLY A 189 22.69 -7.29 1.96
C GLY A 189 21.40 -6.90 2.69
N GLY A 190 20.70 -5.87 2.24
CA GLY A 190 19.46 -5.40 2.88
C GLY A 190 18.22 -6.19 2.47
N MET A 191 17.10 -5.90 3.15
CA MET A 191 15.77 -6.44 2.84
C MET A 191 14.78 -5.33 2.47
N ALA A 192 14.31 -5.31 1.23
CA ALA A 192 13.22 -4.45 0.77
C ALA A 192 11.94 -5.26 0.63
N THR A 193 10.87 -4.83 1.29
CA THR A 193 9.55 -5.47 1.20
C THR A 193 8.47 -4.45 0.87
N THR A 194 7.66 -4.73 -0.13
CA THR A 194 6.52 -3.90 -0.50
C THR A 194 5.22 -4.68 -0.64
N GLY A 195 4.09 -4.01 -0.40
CA GLY A 195 2.76 -4.59 -0.57
C GLY A 195 2.35 -4.84 -2.03
N PHE A 196 1.05 -5.10 -2.23
CA PHE A 196 0.43 -5.30 -3.55
C PHE A 196 0.78 -4.16 -4.52
N ARG A 197 1.18 -4.51 -5.75
CA ARG A 197 1.67 -3.58 -6.78
C ARG A 197 2.80 -2.66 -6.32
N GLY A 198 3.54 -3.04 -5.30
CA GLY A 198 4.70 -2.29 -4.81
C GLY A 198 5.96 -2.58 -5.62
N GLU A 199 6.96 -1.74 -5.42
CA GLU A 199 8.28 -1.88 -6.05
C GLU A 199 9.37 -2.03 -4.98
N SER A 200 10.03 -3.19 -4.97
CA SER A 200 11.14 -3.48 -4.07
C SER A 200 12.46 -3.56 -4.84
N THR A 201 13.47 -2.83 -4.39
CA THR A 201 14.83 -2.88 -4.92
C THR A 201 15.82 -3.16 -3.80
N ALA A 202 16.64 -4.20 -3.96
CA ALA A 202 17.69 -4.54 -3.02
C ALA A 202 19.04 -4.66 -3.72
N GLY A 203 20.11 -4.21 -3.05
CA GLY A 203 21.47 -4.27 -3.58
C GLY A 203 22.03 -5.68 -3.73
N VAL A 204 23.33 -5.78 -3.99
CA VAL A 204 24.07 -7.06 -4.03
C VAL A 204 23.86 -7.84 -2.74
N ARG A 205 23.62 -9.16 -2.85
CA ARG A 205 23.23 -10.06 -1.74
C ARG A 205 21.96 -9.66 -0.99
N GLY A 206 21.20 -8.70 -1.52
CA GLY A 206 19.97 -8.23 -0.91
C GLY A 206 18.77 -9.10 -1.24
N THR A 207 17.70 -8.95 -0.45
CA THR A 207 16.41 -9.60 -0.68
C THR A 207 15.36 -8.54 -1.02
N ALA A 208 14.70 -8.68 -2.17
CA ALA A 208 13.59 -7.83 -2.59
C ALA A 208 12.30 -8.66 -2.64
N ILE A 209 11.23 -8.21 -1.98
CA ILE A 209 9.95 -8.92 -1.88
C ILE A 209 8.81 -7.96 -2.25
N ALA A 210 8.06 -8.26 -3.31
CA ALA A 210 6.86 -7.49 -3.64
C ALA A 210 5.59 -8.35 -3.62
N GLY A 211 4.46 -7.78 -3.22
CA GLY A 211 3.16 -8.46 -3.27
C GLY A 211 2.66 -8.71 -4.70
N ASP A 212 1.42 -9.19 -4.83
CA ASP A 212 0.83 -9.49 -6.15
C ASP A 212 0.83 -8.27 -7.07
N GLY A 213 1.15 -8.51 -8.34
CA GLY A 213 1.33 -7.47 -9.36
C GLY A 213 2.49 -6.50 -9.09
N GLY A 214 3.30 -6.77 -8.06
CA GLY A 214 4.46 -5.97 -7.71
C GLY A 214 5.69 -6.30 -8.54
N THR A 215 6.73 -5.50 -8.36
CA THR A 215 8.03 -5.69 -9.01
C THR A 215 9.13 -5.79 -7.97
N ALA A 216 9.94 -6.85 -8.02
CA ALA A 216 11.11 -7.01 -7.15
C ALA A 216 12.39 -7.09 -7.99
N ARG A 217 13.41 -6.31 -7.62
CA ARG A 217 14.73 -6.28 -8.25
C ARG A 217 15.80 -6.49 -7.19
N ALA A 218 16.64 -7.50 -7.35
CA ALA A 218 17.78 -7.75 -6.47
C ALA A 218 19.11 -7.66 -7.24
N GLY A 219 20.19 -7.27 -6.56
CA GLY A 219 21.53 -7.25 -7.16
C GLY A 219 22.12 -8.65 -7.39
N ASN A 220 23.41 -8.70 -7.73
CA ASN A 220 24.16 -9.97 -7.83
C ASN A 220 24.08 -10.77 -6.53
N HIS A 221 23.95 -12.09 -6.63
CA HIS A 221 23.72 -13.01 -5.50
C HIS A 221 22.48 -12.66 -4.65
N GLY A 222 21.57 -11.84 -5.19
CA GLY A 222 20.37 -11.40 -4.50
C GLY A 222 19.17 -12.29 -4.80
N THR A 223 18.13 -12.13 -3.98
CA THR A 223 16.88 -12.89 -4.08
C THR A 223 15.73 -11.93 -4.35
N ALA A 224 14.99 -12.13 -5.44
CA ALA A 224 13.79 -11.36 -5.75
C ALA A 224 12.55 -12.28 -5.74
N MET A 225 11.57 -11.96 -4.88
CA MET A 225 10.34 -12.73 -4.73
C MET A 225 9.14 -11.84 -5.01
N VAL A 226 8.20 -12.33 -5.83
CA VAL A 226 6.97 -11.58 -6.13
C VAL A 226 5.73 -12.44 -6.06
N GLY A 227 4.62 -11.80 -5.70
CA GLY A 227 3.29 -12.40 -5.72
C GLY A 227 2.77 -12.73 -7.12
N PHE A 228 1.49 -13.12 -7.19
CA PHE A 228 0.81 -13.47 -8.43
C PHE A 228 0.86 -12.33 -9.45
N SER A 229 1.11 -12.63 -10.72
CA SER A 229 1.31 -11.64 -11.80
C SER A 229 2.43 -10.62 -11.53
N GLY A 230 3.35 -10.92 -10.61
CA GLY A 230 4.47 -10.06 -10.31
C GLY A 230 5.61 -10.18 -11.32
N LYS A 231 6.56 -9.24 -11.23
CA LYS A 231 7.76 -9.20 -12.08
C LYS A 231 9.02 -9.27 -11.23
N ALA A 232 9.88 -10.24 -11.47
CA ALA A 232 11.10 -10.43 -10.70
C ALA A 232 12.36 -10.32 -11.56
N SER A 233 13.40 -9.72 -11.01
CA SER A 233 14.74 -9.66 -11.61
C SER A 233 15.80 -9.81 -10.53
N ALA A 234 16.87 -10.54 -10.83
CA ALA A 234 18.06 -10.57 -9.98
C ALA A 234 19.33 -10.49 -10.83
N GLY A 235 20.45 -10.09 -10.21
CA GLY A 235 21.77 -10.09 -10.85
C GLY A 235 22.39 -11.49 -10.97
N GLU A 236 23.64 -11.56 -11.41
CA GLU A 236 24.38 -12.82 -11.56
C GLU A 236 24.37 -13.66 -10.29
N LYS A 237 24.19 -14.98 -10.45
CA LYS A 237 24.07 -15.96 -9.34
C LYS A 237 22.93 -15.63 -8.36
N GLY A 238 22.00 -14.77 -8.76
CA GLY A 238 20.80 -14.47 -8.00
C GLY A 238 19.70 -15.49 -8.24
N GLN A 239 18.60 -15.32 -7.51
CA GLN A 239 17.41 -16.15 -7.60
C GLN A 239 16.16 -15.30 -7.73
N ILE A 240 15.22 -15.74 -8.56
CA ILE A 240 13.89 -15.17 -8.66
C ILE A 240 12.83 -16.21 -8.26
N SER A 241 11.74 -15.77 -7.65
CA SER A 241 10.54 -16.59 -7.47
C SER A 241 9.26 -15.82 -7.72
N ILE A 242 8.30 -16.49 -8.34
CA ILE A 242 7.00 -15.92 -8.70
C ILE A 242 5.90 -16.87 -8.24
N TRP A 243 4.94 -16.34 -7.47
CA TRP A 243 3.77 -17.10 -7.05
C TRP A 243 2.80 -17.32 -8.22
N TYR A 244 2.21 -18.51 -8.27
CA TYR A 244 1.13 -18.86 -9.19
C TYR A 244 0.05 -19.67 -8.47
N TRP A 245 -1.16 -19.62 -9.01
CA TRP A 245 -2.28 -20.46 -8.54
C TRP A 245 -2.27 -21.78 -9.31
N ASP A 246 -2.09 -22.88 -8.59
CA ASP A 246 -2.24 -24.22 -9.14
C ASP A 246 -3.72 -24.59 -9.16
N PHE A 247 -4.35 -24.58 -10.33
CA PHE A 247 -5.78 -24.87 -10.50
C PHE A 247 -6.14 -26.34 -10.25
N TYR A 248 -5.18 -27.26 -10.38
CA TYR A 248 -5.42 -28.69 -10.14
C TYR A 248 -5.44 -28.98 -8.64
N GLU A 249 -4.49 -28.38 -7.91
CA GLU A 249 -4.31 -28.60 -6.47
C GLU A 249 -4.99 -27.53 -5.61
N MET A 250 -5.66 -26.56 -6.24
CA MET A 250 -6.38 -25.45 -5.61
C MET A 250 -5.55 -24.72 -4.53
N ARG A 251 -4.27 -24.47 -4.83
CA ARG A 251 -3.32 -23.86 -3.89
C ARG A 251 -2.31 -22.96 -4.58
N TYR A 252 -1.79 -22.00 -3.82
CA TYR A 252 -0.63 -21.21 -4.25
C TYR A 252 0.65 -22.06 -4.22
N ARG A 253 1.45 -21.91 -5.28
CA ARG A 253 2.80 -22.48 -5.42
C ARG A 253 3.77 -21.40 -5.92
N MET A 254 5.07 -21.66 -5.80
CA MET A 254 6.11 -20.77 -6.32
C MET A 254 6.89 -21.46 -7.43
N LYS A 255 7.10 -20.75 -8.53
CA LYS A 255 8.10 -21.11 -9.54
C LYS A 255 9.41 -20.42 -9.17
N VAL A 256 10.51 -21.16 -9.15
CA VAL A 256 11.84 -20.65 -8.83
C VAL A 256 12.72 -20.68 -10.07
N GLY A 257 13.46 -19.59 -10.31
CA GLY A 257 14.44 -19.45 -11.38
C GLY A 257 15.80 -19.03 -10.81
N TYR A 258 16.87 -19.64 -11.33
CA TYR A 258 18.25 -19.34 -10.95
C TYR A 258 18.93 -18.55 -12.07
N ILE A 259 19.42 -17.35 -11.76
CA ILE A 259 19.96 -16.40 -12.74
C ILE A 259 21.38 -16.79 -13.16
N GLY A 260 21.65 -16.71 -14.46
CA GLY A 260 22.90 -17.19 -15.05
C GLY A 260 22.95 -18.70 -15.28
N GLY A 261 21.84 -19.40 -15.01
CA GLY A 261 21.59 -20.78 -15.41
C GLY A 261 20.81 -20.87 -16.73
N GLU A 262 20.09 -21.98 -16.93
CA GLU A 262 19.34 -22.37 -18.14
C GLU A 262 18.37 -21.27 -18.68
N GLY A 263 18.90 -20.31 -19.46
CA GLY A 263 18.13 -19.34 -20.24
C GLY A 263 17.62 -18.10 -19.48
N LEU A 264 17.97 -17.92 -18.20
CA LEU A 264 17.62 -16.72 -17.43
C LEU A 264 18.80 -15.74 -17.35
N GLU A 265 18.62 -14.59 -17.98
CA GLU A 265 19.62 -13.53 -18.09
C GLU A 265 19.65 -12.65 -16.83
N PRO A 266 20.83 -12.23 -16.37
CA PRO A 266 20.95 -11.30 -15.26
C PRO A 266 20.31 -9.96 -15.58
N PHE A 267 19.79 -9.29 -14.54
CA PHE A 267 19.16 -7.97 -14.63
C PHE A 267 17.99 -7.86 -15.61
N THR A 268 17.43 -9.00 -16.03
CA THR A 268 16.25 -9.05 -16.88
C THR A 268 15.02 -9.30 -16.02
N LEU A 269 13.94 -8.57 -16.30
CA LEU A 269 12.65 -8.78 -15.63
C LEU A 269 11.93 -9.96 -16.27
N TYR A 270 11.45 -10.87 -15.43
CA TYR A 270 10.65 -12.01 -15.84
C TYR A 270 9.28 -11.99 -15.16
N THR A 271 8.28 -12.49 -15.88
CA THR A 271 6.96 -12.89 -15.38
C THR A 271 6.71 -14.35 -15.77
N LEU A 272 5.62 -14.95 -15.29
CA LEU A 272 5.13 -16.24 -15.79
C LEU A 272 4.10 -16.02 -16.91
N ASP A 273 4.16 -16.84 -17.96
CA ASP A 273 3.07 -17.00 -18.93
C ASP A 273 2.02 -18.01 -18.43
N ASP A 274 0.98 -18.23 -19.23
CA ASP A 274 -0.13 -19.16 -18.90
C ASP A 274 0.32 -20.63 -18.77
N LEU A 275 1.49 -20.97 -19.33
CA LEU A 275 2.12 -22.29 -19.20
C LEU A 275 3.14 -22.34 -18.05
N LEU A 276 3.16 -21.32 -17.19
CA LEU A 276 4.05 -21.19 -16.03
C LEU A 276 5.54 -21.22 -16.40
N ARG A 277 5.86 -20.73 -17.60
CA ARG A 277 7.24 -20.53 -18.08
C ARG A 277 7.66 -19.09 -17.80
N PHE A 278 8.93 -18.91 -17.46
CA PHE A 278 9.50 -17.58 -17.35
C PHE A 278 9.56 -16.93 -18.73
N VAL A 279 8.97 -15.74 -18.85
CA VAL A 279 9.01 -14.92 -20.06
C VAL A 279 9.54 -13.53 -19.73
N LYS A 280 10.37 -12.98 -20.61
CA LYS A 280 10.94 -11.64 -20.44
C LYS A 280 9.82 -10.60 -20.49
N VAL A 281 9.86 -9.64 -19.59
CA VAL A 281 9.01 -8.44 -19.66
C VAL A 281 9.64 -7.49 -20.68
N PRO A 282 8.94 -7.08 -21.74
CA PRO A 282 9.48 -6.13 -22.71
C PRO A 282 9.89 -4.82 -22.04
N THR A 283 11.06 -4.29 -22.39
CA THR A 283 11.44 -2.91 -22.08
C THR A 283 10.59 -1.98 -22.93
N GLN A 284 9.87 -1.05 -22.28
CA GLN A 284 9.22 0.07 -22.95
C GLN A 284 10.24 1.15 -23.30
#